data_AF-A0A9E6BNY9-F1
#
_entry.id   AF-A0A9E6BNY9-F1
#
_cell.length_a   1.000
_cell.length_b   1.000
_cell.length_c   1.000
_cell.angle_alpha   90.00
_cell.angle_beta   90.00
_cell.angle_gamma   90.00
#
_symmetry.space_group_name_H-M   'P 1'
#
loop_
_entity.id
_entity.type
_entity.pdbx_description
1 polymer ?
#
loop_
_entity_poly.entity_id
_entity_poly.type
_entity_poly.pdbx_seq_one_letter_code
_entity_poly.pdbx_strand_id
1 'polypeptide(L)'
;MQARPATYAWDGHTETATLPPLALMRLLPERERPDRVLAMVTAGAEKNTWPEFREETQQILGVVPEAASIPDGRTPDELREILEHVAGQLPPGCDLSLDVTQGLRHFPFIVYALALYLTSLRGVRLRGAYYGMLEGTPPDQPGPIIDLRPLLEPPEWFHAVRVFRDQGIALPIARLIRPVIDGLRRTAQARNNDAALHRQASELEKAAVALERQSFAYGVGCRWSWARWHGRSPTPFRVCPAPSQAAVCRWSCRWLTSWPGRPKRPRSANRRPRKASGRQRSR
;
A
#
# COMPACT_ATOMS: atom_id res chain seq x y z
N MET A 1 7.48 -24.47 -13.93
CA MET A 1 8.14 -25.19 -12.81
C MET A 1 7.00 -25.56 -11.88
N GLN A 2 6.68 -26.85 -11.75
CA GLN A 2 5.60 -27.29 -10.85
C GLN A 2 6.00 -27.00 -9.41
N ALA A 3 5.06 -26.48 -8.62
CA ALA A 3 5.29 -26.20 -7.22
C ALA A 3 5.47 -27.53 -6.48
N ARG A 4 6.54 -27.66 -5.69
CA ARG A 4 6.78 -28.85 -4.86
C ARG A 4 6.28 -28.55 -3.45
N PRO A 5 5.64 -29.53 -2.76
CA PRO A 5 5.29 -29.37 -1.36
C PRO A 5 6.52 -28.98 -0.53
N ALA A 6 6.35 -27.97 0.31
CA ALA A 6 7.33 -27.52 1.28
C ALA A 6 6.64 -27.25 2.62
N THR A 7 7.39 -27.40 3.71
CA THR A 7 6.91 -27.10 5.06
C THR A 7 7.23 -25.66 5.38
N TYR A 8 6.23 -24.92 5.87
CA TYR A 8 6.34 -23.53 6.30
C TYR A 8 6.08 -23.40 7.80
N ALA A 9 6.67 -22.40 8.44
CA ALA A 9 6.47 -22.11 9.87
C ALA A 9 5.91 -20.70 10.09
N TRP A 10 4.89 -20.58 10.93
CA TRP A 10 4.33 -19.30 11.38
C TRP A 10 3.85 -19.43 12.82
N ASP A 11 4.24 -18.47 13.67
CA ASP A 11 3.81 -18.38 15.07
C ASP A 11 3.96 -19.68 15.88
N GLY A 12 5.08 -20.40 15.68
CA GLY A 12 5.38 -21.67 16.35
C GLY A 12 4.65 -22.89 15.78
N HIS A 13 3.78 -22.72 14.79
CA HIS A 13 3.09 -23.79 14.07
C HIS A 13 3.73 -24.05 12.70
N THR A 14 3.56 -25.26 12.19
CA THR A 14 4.08 -25.66 10.88
C THR A 14 2.99 -26.28 10.01
N GLU A 15 3.05 -26.01 8.71
CA GLU A 15 2.12 -26.55 7.72
C GLU A 15 2.84 -26.87 6.41
N THR A 16 2.43 -27.96 5.77
CA THR A 16 2.95 -28.34 4.46
C THR A 16 1.99 -27.89 3.37
N ALA A 17 2.50 -27.19 2.37
CA ALA A 17 1.71 -26.80 1.21
C ALA A 17 2.57 -26.73 -0.06
N THR A 18 1.92 -26.82 -1.22
CA THR A 18 2.54 -26.61 -2.53
C THR A 18 2.85 -25.12 -2.75
N LEU A 19 2.04 -24.22 -2.19
CA LEU A 19 2.21 -22.78 -2.29
C LEU A 19 2.27 -22.12 -0.89
N PRO A 20 3.19 -21.17 -0.66
CA PRO A 20 3.28 -20.40 0.57
C PRO A 20 1.95 -19.76 1.05
N PRO A 21 1.15 -19.09 0.19
CA PRO A 21 -0.11 -18.49 0.65
C PRO A 21 -1.13 -19.52 1.14
N LEU A 22 -1.07 -20.77 0.66
CA LEU A 22 -1.94 -21.84 1.17
C LEU A 22 -1.52 -22.29 2.57
N ALA A 23 -0.22 -22.43 2.82
CA ALA A 23 0.30 -22.68 4.17
C ALA A 23 -0.07 -21.54 5.11
N LEU A 24 0.09 -20.29 4.68
CA LEU A 24 -0.31 -19.11 5.45
C LEU A 24 -1.80 -19.17 5.84
N MET A 25 -2.70 -19.45 4.91
CA MET A 25 -4.14 -19.54 5.19
C MET A 25 -4.47 -20.63 6.23
N ARG A 26 -3.76 -21.77 6.19
CA ARG A 26 -3.91 -22.85 7.18
C ARG A 26 -3.38 -22.43 8.55
N LEU A 27 -2.22 -21.78 8.59
CA LEU A 27 -1.50 -21.34 9.80
C LEU A 27 -2.14 -20.13 10.50
N LEU A 28 -2.86 -19.28 9.77
CA LEU A 28 -3.51 -18.11 10.37
C LEU A 28 -4.64 -18.52 11.33
N PRO A 29 -4.75 -17.87 12.50
CA PRO A 29 -5.90 -18.04 13.38
C PRO A 29 -7.22 -17.78 12.65
N GLU A 30 -8.29 -18.50 12.97
CA GLU A 30 -9.58 -18.40 12.25
C GLU A 30 -10.10 -16.96 12.13
N ARG A 31 -9.98 -16.17 13.20
CA ARG A 31 -10.40 -14.75 13.24
C ARG A 31 -9.60 -13.83 12.30
N GLU A 32 -8.43 -14.28 11.83
CA GLU A 32 -7.51 -13.53 10.98
C GLU A 32 -7.48 -14.07 9.55
N ARG A 33 -8.23 -15.16 9.28
CA ARG A 33 -8.40 -15.68 7.93
C ARG A 33 -9.24 -14.72 7.08
N PRO A 34 -8.88 -14.53 5.80
CA PRO A 34 -9.60 -13.61 4.94
C PRO A 34 -10.97 -14.17 4.54
N ASP A 35 -11.98 -13.30 4.51
CA ASP A 35 -13.31 -13.56 3.95
C ASP A 35 -13.34 -13.37 2.42
N ARG A 36 -12.31 -12.71 1.86
CA ARG A 36 -12.13 -12.51 0.42
C ARG A 36 -10.66 -12.64 0.05
N VAL A 37 -10.39 -13.36 -1.04
CA VAL A 37 -9.03 -13.55 -1.57
C VAL A 37 -8.96 -13.02 -2.99
N LEU A 38 -8.04 -12.07 -3.23
CA LEU A 38 -7.75 -11.53 -4.55
C LEU A 38 -6.32 -11.91 -4.95
N ALA A 39 -6.18 -12.76 -5.97
CA ALA A 39 -4.88 -13.15 -6.50
C ALA A 39 -4.47 -12.26 -7.66
N MET A 40 -3.24 -11.76 -7.65
CA MET A 40 -2.65 -11.06 -8.79
C MET A 40 -2.11 -12.10 -9.78
N VAL A 41 -2.79 -12.27 -10.93
CA VAL A 41 -2.52 -13.36 -11.87
C VAL A 41 -1.93 -12.81 -13.16
N THR A 42 -0.65 -13.11 -13.41
CA THR A 42 -0.01 -12.86 -14.71
C THR A 42 -0.38 -13.92 -15.73
N ALA A 43 -0.13 -13.66 -17.02
CA ALA A 43 -0.38 -14.64 -18.08
C ALA A 43 0.36 -15.97 -17.86
N GLY A 44 1.52 -15.95 -17.19
CA GLY A 44 2.25 -17.15 -16.79
C GLY A 44 1.59 -17.88 -15.62
N ALA A 45 1.12 -17.16 -14.60
CA ALA A 45 0.46 -17.73 -13.43
C ALA A 45 -0.90 -18.35 -13.77
N GLU A 46 -1.66 -17.74 -14.70
CA GLU A 46 -2.98 -18.20 -15.16
C GLU A 46 -2.96 -19.67 -15.58
N LYS A 47 -1.88 -20.11 -16.24
CA LYS A 47 -1.76 -21.46 -16.77
C LYS A 47 -1.15 -22.47 -15.79
N ASN A 48 -0.27 -22.00 -14.90
CA ASN A 48 0.63 -22.88 -14.15
C ASN A 48 0.31 -22.98 -12.66
N THR A 49 -0.31 -21.96 -12.07
CA THR A 49 -0.44 -21.82 -10.61
C THR A 49 -1.86 -21.48 -10.19
N TRP A 50 -2.55 -20.66 -10.99
CA TRP A 50 -3.90 -20.21 -10.68
C TRP A 50 -4.93 -21.36 -10.48
N PRO A 51 -4.98 -22.41 -11.32
CA PRO A 51 -5.97 -23.47 -11.15
C PRO A 51 -5.87 -24.19 -9.80
N GLU A 52 -4.65 -24.61 -9.44
CA GLU A 52 -4.35 -25.29 -8.17
C GLU A 52 -4.60 -24.36 -6.98
N PHE A 53 -4.09 -23.12 -7.04
CA PHE A 53 -4.31 -22.13 -5.99
C PHE A 53 -5.81 -21.87 -5.74
N ARG A 54 -6.59 -21.75 -6.83
CA ARG A 54 -8.03 -21.50 -6.74
C ARG A 54 -8.77 -22.65 -6.06
N GLU A 55 -8.48 -23.88 -6.47
CA GLU A 55 -9.10 -25.08 -5.91
C GLU A 55 -8.75 -25.26 -4.43
N GLU A 56 -7.46 -25.21 -4.07
CA GLU A 56 -7.04 -25.39 -2.69
C GLU A 56 -7.53 -24.27 -1.77
N THR A 57 -7.52 -23.01 -2.22
CA THR A 57 -8.05 -21.90 -1.41
C THR A 57 -9.54 -22.10 -1.10
N GLN A 58 -10.32 -22.55 -2.09
CA GLN A 58 -11.74 -22.83 -1.88
C GLN A 58 -11.96 -23.96 -0.87
N GLN A 59 -11.08 -24.98 -0.86
CA GLN A 59 -11.14 -26.06 0.12
C GLN A 59 -10.74 -25.62 1.53
N ILE A 60 -9.71 -24.77 1.66
CA ILE A 60 -9.17 -24.32 2.96
C ILE A 60 -10.13 -23.32 3.63
N LEU A 61 -10.62 -22.35 2.87
CA LEU A 61 -11.35 -21.20 3.41
C LEU A 61 -12.87 -21.26 3.16
N GLY A 62 -13.33 -22.11 2.24
CA GLY A 62 -14.73 -22.09 1.79
C GLY A 62 -15.09 -20.87 0.94
N VAL A 63 -14.11 -20.03 0.58
CA VAL A 63 -14.30 -18.84 -0.27
C VAL A 63 -13.65 -19.07 -1.63
N VAL A 64 -14.31 -18.65 -2.70
CA VAL A 64 -13.77 -18.76 -4.05
C VAL A 64 -12.84 -17.55 -4.27
N PRO A 65 -11.52 -17.74 -4.48
CA PRO A 65 -10.64 -16.61 -4.75
C PRO A 65 -10.94 -16.00 -6.13
N GLU A 66 -10.76 -14.68 -6.22
CA GLU A 66 -10.91 -13.90 -7.43
C GLU A 66 -9.54 -13.67 -8.09
N ALA A 67 -9.48 -13.71 -9.42
CA ALA A 67 -8.28 -13.37 -10.18
C ALA A 67 -8.32 -11.91 -10.63
N ALA A 68 -7.33 -11.13 -10.21
CA ALA A 68 -6.98 -9.86 -10.83
C ALA A 68 -5.94 -10.13 -11.93
N SER A 69 -6.38 -10.14 -13.19
CA SER A 69 -5.46 -10.31 -14.32
C SER A 69 -4.57 -9.08 -14.45
N ILE A 70 -3.25 -9.29 -14.45
CA ILE A 70 -2.27 -8.22 -14.47
C ILE A 70 -1.13 -8.49 -15.47
N PRO A 71 -0.49 -7.44 -16.01
CA PRO A 71 0.73 -7.58 -16.80
C PRO A 71 1.94 -7.98 -15.93
N ASP A 72 3.07 -8.28 -16.58
CA ASP A 72 4.33 -8.64 -15.91
C ASP A 72 5.02 -7.45 -15.22
N GLY A 73 4.56 -6.21 -15.42
CA GLY A 73 5.12 -5.01 -14.80
C GLY A 73 6.52 -4.67 -15.31
N ARG A 74 6.77 -4.87 -16.61
CA ARG A 74 8.08 -4.63 -17.25
C ARG A 74 8.28 -3.19 -17.67
N THR A 75 7.20 -2.42 -17.78
CA THR A 75 7.22 -1.01 -18.19
C THR A 75 6.52 -0.13 -17.15
N PRO A 76 6.83 1.18 -17.08
CA PRO A 76 6.13 2.10 -16.17
C PRO A 76 4.61 2.11 -16.34
N ASP A 77 4.12 1.95 -17.57
CA ASP A 77 2.68 1.86 -17.84
C ASP A 77 2.07 0.57 -17.28
N GLU A 78 2.73 -0.57 -17.45
CA GLU A 78 2.30 -1.83 -16.84
C GLU A 78 2.32 -1.76 -15.31
N LEU A 79 3.33 -1.13 -14.72
CA LEU A 79 3.41 -0.93 -13.26
C LEU A 79 2.22 -0.10 -12.75
N ARG A 80 1.89 0.99 -13.45
CA ARG A 80 0.74 1.83 -13.12
C ARG A 80 -0.57 1.07 -13.29
N GLU A 81 -0.72 0.30 -14.36
CA GLU A 81 -1.88 -0.56 -14.61
C GLU A 81 -2.09 -1.56 -13.47
N ILE A 82 -1.04 -2.23 -13.00
CA ILE A 82 -1.12 -3.15 -11.86
C ILE A 82 -1.69 -2.42 -10.62
N LEU A 83 -1.11 -1.27 -10.27
CA LEU A 83 -1.53 -0.50 -9.10
C LEU A 83 -2.98 -0.05 -9.21
N GLU A 84 -3.38 0.54 -10.33
CA GLU A 84 -4.74 1.04 -10.56
C GLU A 84 -5.76 -0.11 -10.57
N HIS A 85 -5.44 -1.22 -11.25
CA HIS A 85 -6.34 -2.35 -11.40
C HIS A 85 -6.57 -3.07 -10.07
N VAL A 86 -5.51 -3.35 -9.30
CA VAL A 86 -5.63 -4.04 -8.01
C VAL A 86 -6.26 -3.12 -6.97
N ALA A 87 -5.84 -1.86 -6.86
CA ALA A 87 -6.43 -0.91 -5.92
C ALA A 87 -7.92 -0.65 -6.18
N GLY A 88 -8.35 -0.66 -7.45
CA GLY A 88 -9.74 -0.48 -7.85
C GLY A 88 -10.66 -1.61 -7.37
N GLN A 89 -10.12 -2.80 -7.13
CA GLN A 89 -10.89 -3.97 -6.67
C GLN A 89 -11.01 -4.06 -5.15
N LEU A 90 -10.26 -3.26 -4.41
CA LEU A 90 -10.24 -3.28 -2.95
C LEU A 90 -11.23 -2.24 -2.39
N PRO A 91 -12.16 -2.65 -1.50
CA PRO A 91 -13.07 -1.73 -0.84
C PRO A 91 -12.29 -0.69 -0.01
N PRO A 92 -12.72 0.59 -0.01
CA PRO A 92 -12.16 1.58 0.92
C PRO A 92 -12.32 1.14 2.37
N GLY A 93 -11.31 1.40 3.21
CA GLY A 93 -11.40 1.12 4.64
C GLY A 93 -11.37 -0.36 5.06
N CYS A 94 -11.11 -1.28 4.12
CA CYS A 94 -11.04 -2.72 4.41
C CYS A 94 -9.82 -3.07 5.27
N ASP A 95 -9.87 -4.21 5.93
CA ASP A 95 -8.71 -4.86 6.52
C ASP A 95 -8.01 -5.71 5.43
N LEU A 96 -6.70 -5.55 5.28
CA LEU A 96 -5.92 -6.15 4.20
C LEU A 96 -4.75 -6.97 4.76
N SER A 97 -4.59 -8.19 4.24
CA SER A 97 -3.38 -9.00 4.39
C SER A 97 -2.75 -9.19 3.03
N LEU A 98 -1.43 -9.06 2.95
CA LEU A 98 -0.67 -9.20 1.70
C LEU A 98 0.23 -10.44 1.78
N ASP A 99 0.32 -11.23 0.72
CA ASP A 99 1.40 -12.21 0.53
C ASP A 99 2.30 -11.70 -0.60
N VAL A 100 3.61 -11.64 -0.35
CA VAL A 100 4.62 -11.22 -1.33
C VAL A 100 5.58 -12.34 -1.68
N THR A 101 5.21 -13.59 -1.39
CA THR A 101 6.11 -14.73 -1.51
C THR A 101 6.33 -15.13 -2.97
N GLN A 102 5.26 -15.13 -3.75
CA GLN A 102 5.30 -15.56 -5.15
C GLN A 102 5.19 -14.37 -6.11
N GLY A 103 5.87 -14.49 -7.24
CA GLY A 103 5.86 -13.49 -8.30
C GLY A 103 7.23 -13.28 -8.92
N LEU A 104 7.31 -12.33 -9.85
CA LEU A 104 8.58 -11.88 -10.39
C LEU A 104 9.36 -11.13 -9.29
N ARG A 105 10.70 -11.15 -9.34
CA ARG A 105 11.55 -10.61 -8.25
C ARG A 105 11.29 -9.14 -7.90
N HIS A 106 10.71 -8.36 -8.81
CA HIS A 106 10.34 -6.96 -8.58
C HIS A 106 8.93 -6.77 -8.00
N PHE A 107 8.08 -7.80 -7.98
CA PHE A 107 6.70 -7.72 -7.46
C PHE A 107 6.62 -7.32 -5.98
N PRO A 108 7.51 -7.78 -5.08
CA PRO A 108 7.51 -7.29 -3.70
C PRO A 108 7.57 -5.76 -3.61
N PHE A 109 8.32 -5.10 -4.50
CA PHE A 109 8.35 -3.63 -4.56
C PHE A 109 7.04 -3.02 -5.07
N ILE A 110 6.37 -3.67 -6.02
CA ILE A 110 5.05 -3.23 -6.52
C ILE A 110 4.01 -3.35 -5.40
N VAL A 111 3.95 -4.50 -4.71
CA VAL A 111 3.02 -4.73 -3.60
C VAL A 111 3.30 -3.80 -2.44
N TYR A 112 4.57 -3.51 -2.16
CA TYR A 112 4.95 -2.53 -1.15
C TYR A 112 4.46 -1.12 -1.51
N ALA A 113 4.63 -0.68 -2.77
CA ALA A 113 4.11 0.60 -3.24
C ALA A 113 2.57 0.65 -3.19
N LEU A 114 1.91 -0.46 -3.55
CA LEU A 114 0.46 -0.62 -3.43
C LEU A 114 -0.01 -0.51 -1.98
N ALA A 115 0.69 -1.16 -1.05
CA ALA A 115 0.37 -1.11 0.39
C ALA A 115 0.40 0.33 0.89
N LEU A 116 1.47 1.08 0.58
CA LEU A 116 1.59 2.50 0.94
C LEU A 116 0.45 3.34 0.33
N TYR A 117 0.14 3.13 -0.95
CA TYR A 117 -0.97 3.82 -1.60
C TYR A 117 -2.31 3.55 -0.88
N LEU A 118 -2.59 2.29 -0.57
CA LEU A 118 -3.85 1.87 0.04
C LEU A 118 -3.99 2.38 1.48
N THR A 119 -2.94 2.28 2.29
CA THR A 119 -2.97 2.74 3.68
C THR A 119 -3.06 4.26 3.77
N SER A 120 -2.32 4.99 2.94
CA SER A 120 -2.28 6.46 2.99
C SER A 120 -3.49 7.13 2.34
N LEU A 121 -4.04 6.58 1.24
CA LEU A 121 -5.09 7.26 0.44
C LEU A 121 -6.45 6.58 0.45
N ARG A 122 -6.54 5.29 0.79
CA ARG A 122 -7.81 4.53 0.77
C ARG A 122 -8.29 4.13 2.16
N GLY A 123 -7.56 4.52 3.21
CA GLY A 123 -7.88 4.22 4.60
C GLY A 123 -7.85 2.72 4.90
N VAL A 124 -7.19 1.92 4.07
CA VAL A 124 -7.06 0.48 4.24
C VAL A 124 -6.21 0.21 5.48
N ARG A 125 -6.64 -0.74 6.31
CA ARG A 125 -5.91 -1.16 7.51
C ARG A 125 -5.13 -2.42 7.19
N LEU A 126 -3.81 -2.35 7.28
CA LEU A 126 -2.99 -3.53 7.01
C LEU A 126 -2.90 -4.43 8.25
N ARG A 127 -3.41 -5.65 8.12
CA ARG A 127 -3.38 -6.72 9.13
C ARG A 127 -2.04 -7.45 9.14
N GLY A 128 -1.41 -7.63 7.98
CA GLY A 128 -0.10 -8.26 7.84
C GLY A 128 0.42 -8.17 6.41
N ALA A 129 1.73 -8.34 6.24
CA ALA A 129 2.35 -8.52 4.93
C ALA A 129 3.34 -9.67 5.02
N TYR A 130 3.03 -10.81 4.42
CA TYR A 130 3.70 -12.08 4.69
C TYR A 130 4.63 -12.47 3.56
N TYR A 131 5.78 -13.04 3.92
CA TYR A 131 6.77 -13.59 3.01
C TYR A 131 7.25 -14.96 3.49
N GLY A 132 6.98 -16.02 2.73
CA GLY A 132 7.48 -17.36 2.98
C GLY A 132 8.93 -17.52 2.52
N MET A 133 9.86 -17.49 3.46
CA MET A 133 11.29 -17.61 3.20
C MET A 133 11.71 -19.08 3.04
N LEU A 134 11.37 -19.69 1.92
CA LEU A 134 11.83 -21.05 1.60
C LEU A 134 13.26 -21.05 1.05
N GLU A 135 13.59 -20.11 0.17
CA GLU A 135 14.94 -19.96 -0.36
C GLU A 135 15.91 -19.58 0.77
N GLY A 136 16.98 -20.37 0.94
CA GLY A 136 17.97 -20.18 2.00
C GLY A 136 17.65 -20.92 3.31
N THR A 137 16.50 -21.59 3.41
CA THR A 137 16.18 -22.47 4.56
C THR A 137 16.78 -23.86 4.34
N PRO A 138 17.44 -24.47 5.36
CA PRO A 138 17.93 -25.85 5.28
C PRO A 138 16.81 -26.85 4.92
N PRO A 139 17.09 -27.90 4.11
CA PRO A 139 16.06 -28.85 3.66
C PRO A 139 15.32 -29.59 4.77
N ASP A 140 15.91 -29.70 5.95
CA ASP A 140 15.38 -30.34 7.15
C ASP A 140 14.56 -29.40 8.04
N GLN A 141 14.46 -28.11 7.68
CA GLN A 141 13.78 -27.09 8.47
C GLN A 141 12.59 -26.49 7.71
N PRO A 142 11.50 -26.14 8.42
CA PRO A 142 10.38 -25.45 7.81
C PRO A 142 10.78 -24.02 7.43
N GLY A 143 10.41 -23.58 6.22
CA GLY A 143 10.63 -22.22 5.75
C GLY A 143 9.83 -21.21 6.57
N PRO A 144 10.46 -20.25 7.27
CA PRO A 144 9.71 -19.32 8.10
C PRO A 144 8.89 -18.36 7.23
N ILE A 145 7.65 -18.11 7.65
CA ILE A 145 6.84 -17.02 7.15
C ILE A 145 7.17 -15.79 8.00
N ILE A 146 7.54 -14.69 7.35
CA ILE A 146 7.95 -13.44 7.99
C ILE A 146 6.87 -12.39 7.77
N ASP A 147 6.45 -11.70 8.83
CA ASP A 147 5.61 -10.50 8.70
C ASP A 147 6.49 -9.27 8.43
N LEU A 148 6.41 -8.79 7.20
CA LEU A 148 7.06 -7.63 6.63
C LEU A 148 6.31 -6.32 6.87
N ARG A 149 5.12 -6.35 7.50
CA ARG A 149 4.38 -5.14 7.86
C ARG A 149 5.20 -4.09 8.61
N PRO A 150 6.17 -4.43 9.49
CA PRO A 150 7.05 -3.42 10.10
C PRO A 150 7.84 -2.58 9.09
N LEU A 151 8.06 -3.06 7.86
CA LEU A 151 8.72 -2.28 6.81
C LEU A 151 7.87 -1.12 6.30
N LEU A 152 6.56 -1.09 6.57
CA LEU A 152 5.65 -0.02 6.17
C LEU A 152 5.56 1.11 7.19
N GLU A 153 6.14 0.96 8.39
CA GLU A 153 6.19 2.02 9.39
C GLU A 153 7.23 3.13 9.08
N PRO A 154 8.47 2.82 8.65
CA PRO A 154 9.48 3.84 8.37
C PRO A 154 9.05 4.94 7.39
N PRO A 155 8.33 4.68 6.28
CA PRO A 155 7.84 5.73 5.39
C PRO A 155 6.99 6.79 6.09
N GLU A 156 6.14 6.39 7.05
CA GLU A 156 5.33 7.33 7.84
C GLU A 156 6.22 8.19 8.74
N TRP A 157 7.24 7.61 9.36
CA TRP A 157 8.23 8.36 10.14
C TRP A 157 9.06 9.31 9.27
N PHE A 158 9.51 8.87 8.09
CA PHE A 158 10.23 9.72 7.14
C PHE A 158 9.37 10.90 6.70
N HIS A 159 8.08 10.67 6.44
CA HIS A 159 7.13 11.72 6.12
C HIS A 159 6.97 12.70 7.30
N ALA A 160 6.73 12.19 8.51
CA ALA A 160 6.53 13.02 9.70
C ALA A 160 7.75 13.89 10.02
N VAL A 161 8.95 13.32 9.97
CA VAL A 161 10.22 14.05 10.17
C VAL A 161 10.41 15.11 9.09
N ARG A 162 10.11 14.79 7.83
CA ARG A 162 10.22 15.76 6.72
C ARG A 162 9.24 16.92 6.89
N VAL A 163 7.98 16.64 7.25
CA VAL A 163 6.97 17.68 7.51
C VAL A 163 7.41 18.60 8.65
N PHE A 164 7.94 18.03 9.74
CA PHE A 164 8.47 18.84 10.83
C PHE A 164 9.67 19.69 10.41
N ARG A 165 10.65 19.09 9.71
CA ARG A 165 11.84 19.79 9.24
C ARG A 165 11.51 20.94 8.28
N ASP A 166 10.63 20.70 7.31
CA ASP A 166 10.39 21.64 6.21
C ASP A 166 9.32 22.69 6.57
N GLN A 167 8.40 22.37 7.49
CA GLN A 167 7.22 23.19 7.77
C GLN A 167 7.06 23.55 9.26
N GLY A 168 7.89 23.01 10.15
CA GLY A 168 7.75 23.19 11.60
C GLY A 168 6.53 22.50 12.21
N ILE A 169 5.81 21.68 11.44
CA ILE A 169 4.59 21.00 11.89
C ILE A 169 4.96 19.66 12.53
N ALA A 170 4.75 19.54 13.84
CA ALA A 170 5.07 18.36 14.64
C ALA A 170 3.91 17.37 14.83
N LEU A 171 2.71 17.71 14.36
CA LEU A 171 1.49 16.92 14.55
C LEU A 171 1.61 15.48 14.00
N PRO A 172 2.20 15.25 12.81
CA PRO A 172 2.44 13.89 12.33
C PRO A 172 3.31 13.06 13.28
N ILE A 173 4.36 13.65 13.86
CA ILE A 173 5.25 12.98 14.82
C ILE A 173 4.45 12.59 16.07
N ALA A 174 3.68 13.54 16.62
CA ALA A 174 2.86 13.27 17.80
C ALA A 174 1.88 12.11 17.57
N ARG A 175 1.25 12.05 16.40
CA ARG A 175 0.34 10.96 16.01
C ARG A 175 1.05 9.59 15.98
N LEU A 176 2.28 9.53 15.45
CA LEU A 176 3.06 8.28 15.40
C LEU A 176 3.53 7.80 16.77
N ILE A 177 3.67 8.70 17.75
CA ILE A 177 4.04 8.33 19.12
C ILE A 177 2.85 7.72 19.89
N ARG A 178 1.60 8.06 19.55
CA ARG A 178 0.41 7.57 20.28
C ARG A 178 0.33 6.04 20.36
N PRO A 179 0.44 5.27 19.26
CA PRO A 179 0.42 3.82 19.33
C PRO A 179 1.55 3.23 20.18
N VAL A 180 2.73 3.89 20.21
CA VAL A 180 3.87 3.48 21.04
C VAL A 180 3.55 3.63 22.52
N ILE A 181 2.93 4.76 22.92
CA ILE A 181 2.47 4.98 24.30
C ILE A 181 1.48 3.89 24.72
N ASP A 182 0.51 3.59 23.86
CA ASP A 182 -0.49 2.56 24.15
C ASP A 182 0.14 1.16 24.24
N GLY A 183 1.14 0.86 23.41
CA GLY A 183 1.93 -0.37 23.49
C GLY A 183 2.69 -0.50 24.81
N LEU A 184 3.34 0.58 25.26
CA LEU A 184 4.03 0.62 26.55
C LEU A 184 3.06 0.41 27.72
N ARG A 185 1.88 1.05 27.70
CA ARG A 185 0.84 0.87 28.72
C ARG A 185 0.33 -0.58 28.79
N ARG A 186 0.05 -1.19 27.63
CA ARG A 186 -0.36 -2.62 27.56
C ARG A 186 0.72 -3.55 28.11
N THR A 187 1.98 -3.29 27.78
CA THR A 187 3.12 -4.10 28.26
C THR A 187 3.31 -3.94 29.76
N ALA A 188 3.15 -2.73 30.28
CA ALA A 188 3.21 -2.47 31.72
C ALA A 188 2.14 -3.27 32.47
N GLN A 189 0.90 -3.27 31.98
CA GLN A 189 -0.20 -4.04 32.56
C GLN A 189 0.08 -5.54 32.54
N ALA A 190 0.54 -6.08 31.41
CA ALA A 190 0.88 -7.50 31.27
C ALA A 190 2.03 -7.93 32.19
N ARG A 191 2.95 -7.00 32.51
CA ARG A 191 4.08 -7.21 33.43
C ARG A 191 3.78 -6.75 34.86
N ASN A 192 2.59 -7.08 35.35
CA ASN A 192 2.17 -6.80 36.73
C ASN A 192 2.25 -5.31 37.12
N ASN A 193 1.74 -4.43 36.25
CA ASN A 193 1.76 -2.97 36.40
C ASN A 193 3.17 -2.39 36.60
N ASP A 194 4.10 -2.73 35.71
CA ASP A 194 5.48 -2.25 35.74
C ASP A 194 5.54 -0.70 35.77
N ALA A 195 5.98 -0.16 36.91
CA ALA A 195 6.04 1.28 37.17
C ALA A 195 7.07 2.01 36.29
N ALA A 196 8.10 1.34 35.79
CA ALA A 196 9.07 1.95 34.88
C ALA A 196 8.45 2.17 33.49
N LEU A 197 7.73 1.18 32.98
CA LEU A 197 7.01 1.29 31.70
C LEU A 197 5.88 2.34 31.75
N HIS A 198 5.13 2.41 32.85
CA HIS A 198 4.13 3.46 33.04
C HIS A 198 4.76 4.87 33.06
N ARG A 199 5.91 5.05 33.72
CA ARG A 199 6.64 6.32 33.71
C ARG A 199 7.09 6.69 32.29
N GLN A 200 7.68 5.77 31.54
CA GLN A 200 8.08 6.00 30.15
C GLN A 200 6.88 6.41 29.27
N ALA A 201 5.75 5.71 29.39
CA ALA A 201 4.53 6.05 28.67
C ALA A 201 4.02 7.45 29.02
N SER A 202 4.10 7.85 30.29
CA SER A 202 3.72 9.20 30.76
C SER A 202 4.63 10.30 30.22
N GLU A 203 5.94 10.08 30.18
CA GLU A 203 6.88 11.06 29.61
C GLU A 203 6.69 11.22 28.09
N LEU A 204 6.47 10.12 27.37
CA LEU A 204 6.15 10.17 25.93
C LEU A 204 4.81 10.85 25.67
N GLU A 205 3.81 10.64 26.52
CA GLU A 205 2.51 11.33 26.46
C GLU A 205 2.69 12.85 26.58
N LYS A 206 3.48 13.32 27.56
CA LYS A 206 3.81 14.75 27.71
C LYS A 206 4.50 15.29 26.46
N ALA A 207 5.46 14.55 25.89
CA ALA A 207 6.14 14.94 24.67
C ALA A 207 5.17 15.04 23.47
N ALA A 208 4.30 14.05 23.28
CA ALA A 208 3.30 14.05 22.20
C ALA A 208 2.35 15.26 22.32
N VAL A 209 1.85 15.55 23.52
CA VAL A 209 1.01 16.73 23.77
C VAL A 209 1.76 18.04 23.49
N ALA A 210 3.04 18.14 23.86
CA ALA A 210 3.85 19.32 23.57
C ALA A 210 4.03 19.55 22.06
N LEU A 211 4.29 18.47 21.30
CA LEU A 211 4.41 18.51 19.83
C LEU A 211 3.09 18.91 19.14
N GLU A 212 1.95 18.42 19.64
CA GLU A 212 0.62 18.82 19.14
C GLU A 212 0.38 20.32 19.34
N ARG A 213 0.70 20.85 20.53
CA ARG A 213 0.54 22.28 20.85
C ARG A 213 1.40 23.17 19.93
N GLN A 214 2.63 22.77 19.63
CA GLN A 214 3.50 23.52 18.73
C GLN A 214 2.94 23.59 17.31
N SER A 215 2.28 22.54 16.84
CA SER A 215 1.71 22.51 15.49
C SER A 215 0.54 23.49 15.31
N PHE A 216 -0.23 23.74 16.38
CA PHE A 216 -1.30 24.72 16.35
C PHE A 216 -0.76 26.16 16.26
N ALA A 217 0.41 26.44 16.85
CA ALA A 217 1.04 27.75 16.77
C ALA A 217 1.51 28.10 15.35
N TYR A 218 2.01 27.13 14.59
CA TYR A 218 2.44 27.32 13.21
C TYR A 218 1.32 27.18 12.16
N GLY A 219 0.25 26.44 12.46
CA GLY A 219 -0.93 26.31 11.57
C GLY A 219 -1.76 27.61 11.42
N VAL A 220 -1.64 28.54 12.38
CA VAL A 220 -2.24 29.88 12.31
C VAL A 220 -1.23 30.93 11.78
N GLY A 221 0.00 30.51 11.52
CA GLY A 221 1.17 31.32 11.16
C GLY A 221 1.26 31.75 9.69
N CYS A 222 0.16 31.66 8.92
CA CYS A 222 -0.01 32.38 7.65
C CYS A 222 -1.21 33.34 7.72
N ARG A 223 -1.40 34.03 8.84
CA ARG A 223 -1.80 35.45 8.80
C ARG A 223 -0.52 36.28 8.76
N TRP A 224 0.14 36.31 7.60
CA TRP A 224 0.96 37.48 7.28
C TRP A 224 0.05 38.69 7.41
N SER A 225 0.48 39.67 8.20
CA SER A 225 -0.27 40.88 8.45
C SER A 225 -0.43 41.68 7.15
N TRP A 226 -1.50 41.42 6.39
CA TRP A 226 -2.02 42.37 5.41
C TRP A 226 -2.72 43.57 6.09
N ALA A 227 -2.74 43.61 7.42
CA ALA A 227 -3.36 44.68 8.21
C ALA A 227 -2.34 45.71 8.74
N ARG A 228 -1.20 45.91 8.06
CA ARG A 228 -0.25 47.00 8.39
C ARG A 228 0.06 47.94 7.23
N TRP A 229 -0.81 48.00 6.20
CA TRP A 229 -0.66 48.97 5.11
C TRP A 229 -1.88 49.81 4.73
N HIS A 230 -3.06 49.57 5.31
CA HIS A 230 -4.17 50.53 5.24
C HIS A 230 -4.96 50.52 6.55
N GLY A 231 -4.87 51.61 7.31
CA GLY A 231 -5.47 51.74 8.64
C GLY A 231 -7.00 51.67 8.65
N ARG A 232 -7.54 50.45 8.71
CA ARG A 232 -8.95 50.18 9.05
C ARG A 232 -9.05 48.99 10.00
N SER A 233 -9.79 49.19 11.09
CA SER A 233 -10.06 48.21 12.14
C SER A 233 -10.84 46.99 11.61
N PRO A 234 -10.59 45.77 12.10
CA PRO A 234 -11.32 44.60 11.65
C PRO A 234 -12.68 44.49 12.34
N THR A 235 -13.75 44.34 11.57
CA THR A 235 -15.02 43.76 12.06
C THR A 235 -14.85 42.27 12.32
N PRO A 236 -15.43 41.70 13.39
CA PRO A 236 -15.26 40.29 13.72
C PRO A 236 -16.03 39.42 12.73
N PHE A 237 -15.33 38.50 12.06
CA PHE A 237 -15.95 37.44 11.28
C PHE A 237 -16.53 36.38 12.23
N ARG A 238 -17.84 36.12 12.09
CA ARG A 238 -18.55 35.05 12.81
C ARG A 238 -17.98 33.68 12.43
N VAL A 239 -17.82 32.84 13.45
CA VAL A 239 -17.59 31.40 13.31
C VAL A 239 -18.88 30.77 12.76
N CYS A 240 -18.82 30.13 11.59
CA CYS A 240 -19.88 29.22 11.15
C CYS A 240 -19.63 27.82 11.73
N PRO A 241 -20.65 27.14 12.26
CA PRO A 241 -20.54 25.75 12.72
C PRO A 241 -20.52 24.79 11.52
N ALA A 242 -19.83 23.67 11.66
CA ALA A 242 -19.98 22.50 10.77
C ALA A 242 -20.99 21.51 11.36
N PRO A 243 -21.50 20.50 10.62
CA PRO A 243 -21.61 20.33 9.16
C PRO A 243 -23.04 19.90 8.72
N SER A 244 -23.41 20.13 7.45
CA SER A 244 -24.40 19.28 6.79
C SER A 244 -24.27 19.34 5.26
N GLN A 245 -24.17 18.15 4.67
CA GLN A 245 -24.47 17.81 3.27
C GLN A 245 -23.44 18.16 2.17
N ALA A 246 -22.95 17.07 1.57
CA ALA A 246 -22.52 16.87 0.18
C ALA A 246 -22.16 18.09 -0.68
N ALA A 247 -20.87 18.23 -1.00
CA ALA A 247 -20.43 18.85 -2.23
C ALA A 247 -19.28 18.04 -2.85
N VAL A 248 -19.57 17.43 -3.99
CA VAL A 248 -18.62 16.77 -4.88
C VAL A 248 -17.66 17.83 -5.43
N CYS A 249 -16.44 17.92 -4.87
CA CYS A 249 -15.37 18.70 -5.47
C CYS A 249 -14.77 17.93 -6.65
N ARG A 250 -15.24 18.24 -7.85
CA ARG A 250 -14.69 17.78 -9.13
C ARG A 250 -13.34 18.48 -9.36
N TRP A 251 -12.24 17.80 -9.04
CA TRP A 251 -10.88 18.24 -9.42
C TRP A 251 -10.64 17.89 -10.89
N SER A 252 -10.66 18.89 -11.78
CA SER A 252 -10.12 18.75 -13.14
C SER A 252 -8.64 19.15 -13.15
N CYS A 253 -7.74 18.18 -13.09
CA CYS A 253 -6.34 18.41 -13.44
C CYS A 253 -6.20 18.42 -14.97
N ARG A 254 -6.16 19.63 -15.55
CA ARG A 254 -5.84 19.84 -16.96
C ARG A 254 -4.31 19.90 -17.07
N TRP A 255 -3.69 18.81 -17.54
CA TRP A 255 -2.27 18.80 -17.87
C TRP A 255 -2.02 19.74 -19.05
N LEU A 256 -1.29 20.82 -18.81
CA LEU A 256 -0.74 21.71 -19.83
C LEU A 256 0.48 21.03 -20.48
N THR A 257 0.27 20.37 -21.61
CA THR A 257 1.36 20.11 -22.56
C THR A 257 1.38 21.25 -23.58
N SER A 258 2.18 22.28 -23.32
CA SER A 258 2.50 23.30 -24.32
C SER A 258 3.79 22.92 -25.05
N TRP A 259 3.65 22.45 -26.29
CA TRP A 259 4.72 22.38 -27.29
C TRP A 259 4.38 23.42 -28.37
N PRO A 260 5.22 24.43 -28.66
CA PRO A 260 4.94 25.38 -29.73
C PRO A 260 5.54 24.86 -31.04
N GLY A 261 4.69 24.48 -31.98
CA GLY A 261 5.08 24.13 -33.34
C GLY A 261 3.86 23.98 -34.26
N ARG A 262 3.49 25.06 -34.93
CA ARG A 262 2.29 25.19 -35.79
C ARG A 262 2.30 24.27 -37.03
N PRO A 263 1.13 24.06 -37.67
CA PRO A 263 0.88 23.03 -38.68
C PRO A 263 1.09 23.51 -40.13
N LYS A 264 1.38 22.58 -41.05
CA LYS A 264 0.97 22.66 -42.46
C LYS A 264 0.56 21.28 -42.99
N ARG A 265 -0.69 21.14 -43.39
CA ARG A 265 -1.22 20.13 -44.34
C ARG A 265 -1.56 20.87 -45.65
N PRO A 266 -1.95 20.20 -46.76
CA PRO A 266 -1.49 18.93 -47.32
C PRO A 266 -1.17 19.08 -48.84
N ARG A 267 -0.55 18.08 -49.49
CA ARG A 267 -0.75 17.86 -50.94
C ARG A 267 -0.84 16.38 -51.27
N SER A 268 -1.95 16.04 -51.92
CA SER A 268 -2.31 14.78 -52.54
C SER A 268 -1.41 14.44 -53.74
N ALA A 269 -1.05 13.16 -53.91
CA ALA A 269 -0.91 12.55 -55.22
C ALA A 269 -0.93 11.01 -55.12
N ASN A 270 -2.13 10.48 -55.32
CA ASN A 270 -2.46 9.23 -55.99
C ASN A 270 -1.33 8.57 -56.80
N ARG A 271 -0.95 7.32 -56.49
CA ARG A 271 -0.59 6.28 -57.49
C ARG A 271 -0.72 4.87 -56.90
N ARG A 272 -1.46 4.06 -57.65
CA ARG A 272 -1.92 2.67 -57.42
C ARG A 272 -0.79 1.62 -57.36
N PRO A 273 -1.10 0.38 -56.92
CA PRO A 273 -0.12 -0.67 -56.63
C PRO A 273 0.27 -1.48 -57.88
N ARG A 274 1.46 -2.08 -57.86
CA ARG A 274 1.83 -3.20 -58.75
C ARG A 274 2.05 -4.47 -57.93
N LYS A 275 1.27 -5.50 -58.23
CA LYS A 275 1.44 -6.89 -57.81
C LYS A 275 2.46 -7.61 -58.70
N ALA A 276 3.09 -8.62 -58.09
CA ALA A 276 3.35 -9.98 -58.60
C ALA A 276 4.76 -10.42 -59.04
N SER A 277 5.01 -11.67 -58.64
CA SER A 277 6.05 -12.65 -59.02
C SER A 277 7.40 -12.46 -58.31
N GLY A 278 7.99 -13.42 -57.61
CA GLY A 278 7.76 -14.86 -57.51
C GLY A 278 9.05 -15.59 -57.89
N ARG A 279 9.74 -16.22 -56.92
CA ARG A 279 10.47 -17.50 -57.10
C ARG A 279 11.20 -17.93 -55.82
N GLN A 280 10.87 -19.15 -55.40
CA GLN A 280 11.70 -20.03 -54.58
C GLN A 280 13.04 -20.31 -55.26
N ARG A 281 14.11 -20.52 -54.48
CA ARG A 281 14.85 -21.80 -54.48
C ARG A 281 15.88 -21.87 -53.34
N SER A 282 15.91 -23.07 -52.78
CA SER A 282 16.87 -23.69 -51.87
C SER A 282 18.34 -23.59 -52.26
N ARG A 283 19.21 -23.42 -51.27
CA ARG A 283 20.27 -24.36 -50.88
C ARG A 283 20.78 -24.00 -49.49
#